data_AF-A0A6B3HTB3-F1
#
_entry.id   AF-A0A6B3HTB3-F1
#
_cell.length_a   1.000
_cell.length_b   1.000
_cell.length_c   1.000
_cell.angle_alpha   90.00
_cell.angle_beta   90.00
_cell.angle_gamma   90.00
#
_symmetry.space_group_name_H-M   'P 1'
#
loop_
_entity.id
_entity.type
_entity.pdbx_description
1 polymer ?
#
loop_
_entity_poly.entity_id
_entity_poly.type
_entity_poly.pdbx_seq_one_letter_code
_entity_poly.pdbx_strand_id
1 'polypeptide(L)'
;DLLVPTRPLEPYAVEGAEPGRRPTRRLTVLTPLYRESAATFERSARAVAALEYPDELLQVLWLVEAGGAGDQDAARAGAAMAAYRRAGLDWRLLRLPDM
;
A
#
# COMPACT_ATOMS: atom_id res chain seq x y z
N ASP A 1 -4.24 12.34 21.06
CA ASP A 1 -3.00 11.56 21.16
C ASP A 1 -2.99 10.40 20.19
N LEU A 2 -2.25 10.54 19.10
CA LEU A 2 -2.00 9.46 18.14
C LEU A 2 -0.92 8.55 18.73
N LEU A 3 -1.26 7.28 18.94
CA LEU A 3 -0.34 6.22 19.36
C LEU A 3 0.61 5.89 18.22
N VAL A 4 1.58 6.76 17.96
CA VAL A 4 2.72 6.43 17.12
C VAL A 4 3.67 5.59 17.97
N PRO A 5 4.00 4.34 17.58
CA PRO A 5 4.96 3.54 18.31
C PRO A 5 6.29 4.31 18.37
N THR A 6 6.73 4.69 19.57
CA THR A 6 8.00 5.40 19.82
C THR A 6 9.20 4.46 19.82
N ARG A 7 8.98 3.16 19.64
CA ARG A 7 10.07 2.21 19.48
C ARG A 7 10.71 2.41 18.11
N PRO A 8 12.05 2.41 18.02
CA PRO A 8 12.75 2.31 16.74
C PRO A 8 12.19 1.10 15.99
N LEU A 9 11.59 1.35 14.84
CA LEU A 9 11.22 0.29 13.90
C LEU A 9 12.52 -0.14 13.22
N GLU A 10 13.21 -1.11 13.81
CA GLU A 10 14.18 -1.87 13.03
C GLU A 10 13.38 -2.72 12.03
N PRO A 11 13.68 -2.63 10.71
CA PRO A 11 13.13 -3.56 9.76
C PRO A 11 13.40 -4.98 10.29
N TYR A 12 12.37 -5.82 10.37
CA TYR A 12 12.55 -7.26 10.59
C TYR A 12 13.22 -7.83 9.32
N ALA A 13 14.48 -7.50 9.10
CA ALA A 13 15.35 -8.24 8.22
C ALA A 13 15.61 -9.55 8.96
N VAL A 14 15.01 -10.64 8.50
CA VAL A 14 15.45 -11.97 8.93
C VAL A 14 16.90 -12.08 8.45
N GLU A 15 17.86 -11.92 9.36
CA GLU A 15 19.25 -12.27 9.09
C GLU A 15 19.27 -13.70 8.51
N GLY A 16 19.87 -13.87 7.34
CA GLY A 16 19.94 -15.17 6.66
C GLY A 16 18.91 -15.41 5.54
N ALA A 17 18.30 -14.38 4.96
CA ALA A 17 17.66 -14.56 3.66
C ALA A 17 18.72 -14.92 2.61
N GLU A 18 18.85 -16.22 2.29
CA GLU A 18 19.73 -16.74 1.26
C GLU A 18 19.62 -15.92 -0.05
N PRO A 19 20.75 -15.50 -0.65
CA PRO A 19 20.74 -14.84 -1.96
C PRO A 19 19.97 -15.68 -2.99
N GLY A 20 18.99 -15.08 -3.65
CA GLY A 20 18.13 -15.78 -4.62
C GLY A 20 16.94 -16.53 -4.01
N ARG A 21 16.74 -16.50 -2.68
CA ARG A 21 15.52 -16.99 -2.04
C ARG A 21 14.31 -16.22 -2.56
N ARG A 22 13.44 -16.92 -3.30
CA ARG A 22 12.16 -16.37 -3.72
C ARG A 22 11.14 -16.46 -2.59
N PRO A 23 10.33 -15.41 -2.35
CA PRO A 23 9.17 -15.53 -1.49
C PRO A 23 8.23 -16.64 -1.98
N THR A 24 7.64 -17.39 -1.05
CA THR A 24 6.69 -18.49 -1.34
C THR A 24 5.32 -18.29 -0.69
N ARG A 25 5.18 -17.25 0.14
CA ARG A 25 3.95 -16.94 0.85
C ARG A 25 3.22 -15.83 0.12
N ARG A 26 1.89 -15.87 0.14
CA ARG A 26 1.09 -14.73 -0.28
C ARG A 26 1.14 -13.66 0.81
N LEU A 27 1.30 -12.41 0.40
CA LEU A 27 1.31 -11.24 1.28
C LEU A 27 0.25 -10.24 0.82
N THR A 28 -0.48 -9.66 1.77
CA THR A 28 -1.44 -8.58 1.50
C THR A 28 -1.03 -7.35 2.27
N VAL A 29 -0.78 -6.24 1.55
CA VAL A 29 -0.52 -4.94 2.14
C VAL A 29 -1.85 -4.19 2.24
N LEU A 30 -2.24 -3.83 3.46
CA LEU A 30 -3.39 -2.97 3.72
C LEU A 30 -2.88 -1.55 3.94
N THR A 31 -3.42 -0.59 3.20
CA THR A 31 -3.05 0.82 3.34
C THR A 31 -4.30 1.68 3.52
N PRO A 32 -4.70 1.99 4.76
CA PRO A 32 -5.76 2.96 5.01
C PRO A 32 -5.27 4.36 4.67
N LEU A 33 -6.09 5.10 3.93
CA LEU A 33 -5.81 6.45 3.46
C LEU A 33 -7.03 7.31 3.80
N TYR A 34 -6.83 8.34 4.62
CA TYR A 34 -7.92 9.19 5.10
C TYR A 34 -7.48 10.66 5.07
N ARG A 35 -8.09 11.43 4.18
CA ARG A 35 -7.84 12.86 3.97
C ARG A 35 -6.37 13.17 3.73
N GLU A 36 -5.69 12.24 3.05
CA GLU A 36 -4.27 12.33 2.77
C GLU A 36 -3.98 13.31 1.63
N SER A 37 -2.79 13.92 1.66
CA SER A 37 -2.36 14.80 0.58
C SER A 37 -2.10 14.02 -0.71
N ALA A 38 -2.23 14.67 -1.88
CA ALA A 38 -1.88 14.03 -3.16
C ALA A 38 -0.42 13.53 -3.20
N ALA A 39 0.49 14.26 -2.55
CA ALA A 39 1.90 13.85 -2.42
C ALA A 39 2.07 12.58 -1.57
N THR A 40 1.21 12.37 -0.56
CA THR A 40 1.18 11.12 0.21
C THR A 40 0.76 9.96 -0.68
N PHE A 41 -0.33 10.09 -1.45
CA PHE A 41 -0.77 9.06 -2.40
C PHE A 41 0.34 8.70 -3.40
N GLU A 42 0.99 9.69 -3.99
CA GLU A 42 2.07 9.44 -4.95
C GLU A 42 3.25 8.71 -4.30
N ARG A 43 3.67 9.13 -3.09
CA ARG A 43 4.75 8.48 -2.34
C ARG A 43 4.40 7.03 -2.01
N SER A 44 3.18 6.77 -1.56
CA SER A 44 2.71 5.41 -1.25
C SER A 44 2.66 4.55 -2.52
N ALA A 45 2.19 5.08 -3.65
CA ALA A 45 2.16 4.35 -4.91
C ALA A 45 3.57 4.00 -5.41
N ARG A 46 4.50 4.95 -5.32
CA ARG A 46 5.91 4.75 -5.65
C ARG A 46 6.55 3.66 -4.78
N ALA A 47 6.25 3.67 -3.47
CA ALA A 47 6.74 2.64 -2.56
C ALA A 47 6.21 1.26 -2.92
N VAL A 48 4.92 1.13 -3.26
CA VAL A 48 4.33 -0.13 -3.75
C VAL A 48 5.02 -0.61 -5.02
N ALA A 49 5.26 0.27 -5.99
CA ALA A 49 5.93 -0.08 -7.23
C ALA A 49 7.36 -0.60 -7.00
N ALA A 50 8.07 -0.04 -6.01
CA ALA A 50 9.42 -0.41 -5.64
C ALA A 50 9.52 -1.70 -4.78
N LEU A 51 8.39 -2.31 -4.39
CA LEU A 51 8.43 -3.56 -3.61
C LEU A 51 9.03 -4.70 -4.43
N GLU A 52 10.14 -5.25 -3.94
CA GLU A 52 10.78 -6.46 -4.46
C GLU A 52 10.03 -7.71 -3.96
N TYR A 53 8.84 -7.94 -4.50
CA TYR A 53 8.02 -9.13 -4.25
C TYR A 53 7.40 -9.65 -5.55
N PRO A 54 7.28 -10.99 -5.74
CA PRO A 54 6.58 -11.55 -6.88
C PRO A 54 5.14 -11.04 -6.96
N ASP A 55 4.74 -10.52 -8.13
CA ASP A 55 3.42 -9.95 -8.37
C ASP A 55 2.29 -10.93 -8.05
N GLU A 56 2.49 -12.21 -8.40
CA GLU A 56 1.54 -13.29 -8.19
C GLU A 56 1.32 -13.65 -6.71
N LEU A 57 2.24 -13.24 -5.83
CA LEU A 57 2.17 -13.45 -4.39
C LEU A 57 1.84 -12.17 -3.62
N LEU A 58 1.83 -11.01 -4.27
CA LEU A 58 1.56 -9.72 -3.63
C LEU A 58 0.15 -9.24 -3.97
N GLN A 59 -0.61 -8.91 -2.93
CA GLN A 59 -1.84 -8.13 -3.05
C GLN A 59 -1.68 -6.80 -2.32
N VAL A 60 -2.16 -5.72 -2.93
CA VAL A 60 -2.20 -4.39 -2.29
C VAL A 60 -3.63 -3.89 -2.27
N LEU A 61 -4.13 -3.58 -1.09
CA LEU A 61 -5.47 -3.04 -0.87
C LEU A 61 -5.35 -1.65 -0.25
N TRP A 62 -5.69 -0.64 -1.04
CA TRP A 62 -5.84 0.72 -0.57
C TRP A 62 -7.27 0.91 -0.08
N LEU A 63 -7.43 1.43 1.12
CA LEU A 63 -8.72 1.58 1.79
C LEU A 63 -9.00 3.07 1.94
N VAL A 64 -10.11 3.53 1.37
CA VAL A 64 -10.60 4.92 1.50
C VAL A 64 -12.03 4.92 2.02
N GLU A 65 -12.43 6.03 2.62
CA GLU A 65 -13.83 6.24 3.05
C GLU A 65 -14.78 6.26 1.84
N ALA A 66 -16.03 5.86 2.05
CA ALA A 66 -17.11 6.07 1.10
C ALA A 66 -17.71 7.49 1.27
N GLY A 67 -18.47 7.97 0.29
CA GLY A 67 -19.11 9.29 0.38
C GLY A 67 -18.17 10.47 0.09
N GLY A 68 -18.65 11.68 0.40
CA GLY A 68 -18.13 12.92 -0.20
C GLY A 68 -16.66 13.22 0.06
N ALA A 69 -16.18 13.07 1.30
CA ALA A 69 -14.75 13.27 1.61
C ALA A 69 -13.88 12.18 0.96
N GLY A 70 -14.37 10.93 0.96
CA GLY A 70 -13.68 9.79 0.38
C GLY A 70 -13.66 9.76 -1.16
N ASP A 71 -14.55 10.48 -1.86
CA ASP A 71 -14.53 10.58 -3.33
C ASP A 71 -13.24 11.26 -3.83
N GLN A 72 -12.78 12.29 -3.12
CA GLN A 72 -11.55 12.98 -3.47
C GLN A 72 -10.33 12.08 -3.26
N ASP A 73 -10.30 11.33 -2.16
CA ASP A 73 -9.24 10.36 -1.88
C ASP A 73 -9.26 9.20 -2.89
N ALA A 74 -10.44 8.72 -3.29
CA ALA A 74 -10.58 7.72 -4.33
C ALA A 74 -10.03 8.20 -5.69
N ALA A 75 -10.29 9.47 -6.05
CA ALA A 75 -9.75 10.06 -7.28
C ALA A 75 -8.22 10.18 -7.23
N ARG A 76 -7.66 10.66 -6.11
CA ARG A 76 -6.20 10.73 -5.90
C ARG A 76 -5.56 9.35 -5.94
N ALA A 77 -6.17 8.37 -5.28
CA ALA A 77 -5.75 6.99 -5.28
C ALA A 77 -5.71 6.43 -6.71
N GLY A 78 -6.80 6.59 -7.47
CA GLY A 78 -6.88 6.13 -8.86
C GLY A 78 -5.80 6.73 -9.75
N ALA A 79 -5.55 8.04 -9.64
CA ALA A 79 -4.49 8.71 -10.39
C ALA A 79 -3.09 8.18 -10.05
N ALA A 80 -2.78 8.03 -8.75
CA ALA A 80 -1.50 7.51 -8.29
C ALA A 80 -1.32 6.03 -8.71
N MET A 81 -2.35 5.19 -8.54
CA MET A 81 -2.33 3.79 -8.97
C MET A 81 -2.10 3.66 -10.47
N ALA A 82 -2.73 4.51 -11.30
CA ALA A 82 -2.55 4.49 -12.75
C ALA A 82 -1.12 4.84 -13.16
N ALA A 83 -0.49 5.82 -12.48
CA ALA A 83 0.87 6.27 -12.80
C ALA A 83 1.97 5.22 -12.47
N TYR A 84 1.74 4.39 -11.45
CA TYR A 84 2.74 3.45 -10.92
C TYR A 84 2.34 1.97 -11.08
N ARG A 85 1.34 1.69 -11.94
CA ARG A 85 0.77 0.36 -12.09
C ARG A 85 1.80 -0.65 -12.59
N ARG A 86 1.84 -1.82 -11.95
CA ARG A 86 2.52 -3.04 -12.44
C ARG A 86 1.48 -3.96 -13.07
N ALA A 87 1.79 -4.53 -14.23
CA ALA A 87 0.81 -5.30 -15.01
C ALA A 87 0.32 -6.57 -14.28
N GLY A 88 1.20 -7.24 -13.51
CA GLY A 88 0.86 -8.48 -12.81
C GLY A 88 0.31 -8.28 -11.39
N LEU A 89 0.41 -7.07 -10.84
CA LEU A 89 0.10 -6.82 -9.42
C LEU A 89 -1.41 -6.75 -9.18
N ASP A 90 -1.91 -7.54 -8.21
CA ASP A 90 -3.28 -7.43 -7.70
C ASP A 90 -3.40 -6.22 -6.76
N TRP A 91 -3.55 -5.03 -7.35
CA TRP A 91 -3.70 -3.77 -6.63
C TRP A 91 -5.12 -3.23 -6.76
N ARG A 92 -5.83 -3.11 -5.63
CA ARG A 92 -7.21 -2.67 -5.57
C ARG A 92 -7.39 -1.46 -4.66
N LEU A 93 -8.35 -0.63 -5.03
CA LEU A 93 -8.92 0.42 -4.19
C LEU A 93 -10.26 -0.10 -3.66
N LEU A 94 -10.39 -0.18 -2.33
CA LEU A 94 -11.62 -0.53 -1.64
C LEU A 94 -12.19 0.71 -0.96
N ARG A 95 -13.49 0.90 -1.12
CA ARG A 95 -14.24 1.96 -0.43
C ARG A 95 -14.96 1.34 0.75
N LEU A 96 -14.64 1.79 1.94
CA LEU A 96 -15.23 1.30 3.18
C LEU A 96 -16.37 2.23 3.60
N PRO A 97 -17.49 1.70 4.14
CA PRO A 97 -18.49 2.54 4.77
C PRO A 97 -17.88 3.34 5.92
N ASP A 98 -18.47 4.48 6.27
CA ASP A 98 -18.04 5.31 7.41
C ASP A 98 -17.80 4.43 8.66
N MET A 99 -16.64 4.62 9.30
CA MET A 99 -16.26 3.96 10.56
C MET A 99 -16.76 4.74 11.77
#